data_AF-A0A2D7Q405-F1
#
_entry.id   AF-A0A2D7Q405-F1
#
_cell.length_a   1.000
_cell.length_b   1.000
_cell.length_c   1.000
_cell.angle_alpha   90.00
_cell.angle_beta   90.00
_cell.angle_gamma   90.00
#
_symmetry.space_group_name_H-M   'P 1'
#
loop_
_entity.id
_entity.type
_entity.pdbx_description
1 polymer ?
#
loop_
_entity_poly.entity_id
_entity_poly.type
_entity_poly.pdbx_seq_one_letter_code
_entity_poly.pdbx_strand_id
1 'polypeptide(L)'
;MAHDDNTLDFNQVGNNNTISWVSYWGSGKIWGGDIDGTNNTLKFEQYNTTGSDSNKIGFHMPGNNNDLHVCQGATFSSSTDTSCSGTTPNSEYGGHTINLDVHANGNNVKIGQETGTGNADHYAQIYYYNGDNNDTFITQKGNANKDLRMDIRTDGGEQEVMQKGDGAHTAVVNLYGSYHTDLSLTQQGNTAQSYSITQTCQTSGGCGISLTQGN
;
A
#
# COMPACT_ATOMS: atom_id res chain seq x y z
N MET A 1 22.79 -12.70 7.92
CA MET A 1 22.67 -11.91 9.15
C MET A 1 21.19 -11.54 9.27
N ALA A 2 20.67 -11.28 10.46
CA ALA A 2 19.33 -10.71 10.65
C ALA A 2 19.52 -9.32 11.26
N HIS A 3 18.59 -8.40 11.01
CA HIS A 3 18.65 -7.00 11.43
C HIS A 3 19.83 -6.19 10.85
N ASP A 4 20.27 -6.48 9.63
CA ASP A 4 21.46 -5.84 9.05
C ASP A 4 21.13 -4.96 7.85
N ASP A 5 21.90 -3.90 7.64
CA ASP A 5 21.83 -3.02 6.45
C ASP A 5 20.43 -2.48 6.09
N ASN A 6 19.52 -2.35 7.07
CA ASN A 6 18.21 -1.77 6.85
C ASN A 6 18.27 -0.23 6.92
N THR A 7 17.62 0.45 5.98
CA THR A 7 17.51 1.91 5.91
C THR A 7 16.08 2.35 6.20
N LEU A 8 15.91 3.29 7.14
CA LEU A 8 14.62 3.86 7.51
C LEU A 8 14.66 5.38 7.34
N ASP A 9 13.72 5.93 6.59
CA ASP A 9 13.53 7.36 6.38
C ASP A 9 12.07 7.74 6.65
N PHE A 10 11.81 8.39 7.79
CA PHE A 10 10.47 8.76 8.22
C PHE A 10 10.29 10.27 8.33
N ASN A 11 9.33 10.80 7.60
CA ASN A 11 8.92 12.19 7.63
C ASN A 11 7.47 12.31 8.10
N GLN A 12 7.23 13.00 9.22
CA GLN A 12 5.89 13.23 9.76
C GLN A 12 5.64 14.74 9.91
N VAL A 13 4.62 15.24 9.23
CA VAL A 13 4.27 16.67 9.20
C VAL A 13 2.83 16.85 9.70
N GLY A 14 2.65 17.81 10.61
CA GLY A 14 1.37 18.09 11.24
C GLY A 14 1.09 17.22 12.47
N ASN A 15 -0.14 16.75 12.66
CA ASN A 15 -0.60 16.13 13.90
C ASN A 15 -1.08 14.67 13.69
N ASN A 16 -1.19 13.89 14.77
CA ASN A 16 -1.83 12.56 14.75
C ASN A 16 -1.30 11.56 13.70
N ASN A 17 -0.01 11.67 13.35
CA ASN A 17 0.68 10.71 12.51
C ASN A 17 1.25 9.58 13.39
N THR A 18 1.05 8.33 12.99
CA THR A 18 1.54 7.15 13.69
C THR A 18 2.22 6.19 12.73
N ILE A 19 3.39 5.71 13.14
CA ILE A 19 4.10 4.57 12.54
C ILE A 19 4.27 3.54 13.66
N SER A 20 3.71 2.34 13.52
CA SER A 20 3.73 1.33 14.58
C SER A 20 3.62 -0.10 14.06
N TRP A 21 3.83 -1.05 14.95
CA TRP A 21 3.40 -2.43 14.76
C TRP A 21 1.87 -2.54 14.65
N VAL A 22 1.39 -3.65 14.11
CA VAL A 22 -0.05 -3.96 14.01
C VAL A 22 -0.45 -4.97 15.06
N SER A 23 -1.41 -4.60 15.91
CA SER A 23 -1.64 -5.28 17.18
C SER A 23 -1.98 -6.77 17.08
N TYR A 24 -2.67 -7.14 15.99
CA TYR A 24 -3.14 -8.49 15.75
C TYR A 24 -2.12 -9.42 15.06
N TRP A 25 -0.96 -8.91 14.61
CA TRP A 25 0.18 -9.73 14.17
C TRP A 25 1.13 -10.11 15.32
N GLY A 26 0.83 -9.63 16.52
CA GLY A 26 1.72 -9.78 17.68
C GLY A 26 2.91 -8.84 17.58
N SER A 27 3.70 -8.78 18.66
CA SER A 27 4.77 -7.78 18.78
C SER A 27 6.06 -8.13 18.04
N GLY A 28 6.11 -9.27 17.33
CA GLY A 28 7.33 -9.80 16.72
C GLY A 28 8.48 -10.15 17.69
N LYS A 29 8.34 -9.84 18.99
CA LYS A 29 9.45 -9.79 19.97
C LYS A 29 10.29 -11.07 20.06
N ILE A 30 9.69 -12.24 19.86
CA ILE A 30 10.37 -13.54 20.01
C ILE A 30 11.26 -13.85 18.80
N TRP A 31 11.03 -13.21 17.66
CA TRP A 31 11.64 -13.51 16.37
C TRP A 31 12.13 -12.24 15.67
N GLY A 32 12.58 -11.26 16.45
CA GLY A 32 13.30 -10.09 15.93
C GLY A 32 12.50 -8.79 15.82
N GLY A 33 11.18 -8.83 16.00
CA GLY A 33 10.32 -7.65 15.85
C GLY A 33 9.90 -7.42 14.39
N ASP A 34 9.36 -6.24 14.11
CA ASP A 34 8.79 -5.91 12.79
C ASP A 34 9.85 -5.57 11.73
N ILE A 35 11.14 -5.56 12.08
CA ILE A 35 12.27 -5.36 11.17
C ILE A 35 13.34 -6.41 11.50
N ASP A 36 13.11 -7.65 11.07
CA ASP A 36 14.05 -8.78 11.30
C ASP A 36 14.95 -9.07 10.10
N GLY A 37 14.57 -8.60 8.90
CA GLY A 37 15.28 -8.88 7.66
C GLY A 37 16.59 -8.08 7.47
N THR A 38 17.16 -8.21 6.27
CA THR A 38 18.38 -7.52 5.83
C THR A 38 18.15 -6.72 4.56
N ASN A 39 18.86 -5.60 4.39
CA ASN A 39 18.83 -4.74 3.20
C ASN A 39 17.45 -4.19 2.84
N ASN A 40 16.56 -3.97 3.81
CA ASN A 40 15.27 -3.35 3.54
C ASN A 40 15.39 -1.83 3.55
N THR A 41 14.67 -1.16 2.65
CA THR A 41 14.52 0.29 2.62
C THR A 41 13.07 0.65 2.93
N LEU A 42 12.85 1.40 4.00
CA LEU A 42 11.52 1.85 4.43
C LEU A 42 11.49 3.38 4.42
N LYS A 43 10.72 3.95 3.50
CA LYS A 43 10.49 5.38 3.40
C LYS A 43 9.02 5.71 3.64
N PHE A 44 8.73 6.35 4.78
CA PHE A 44 7.37 6.69 5.18
C PHE A 44 7.20 8.19 5.34
N GLU A 45 6.27 8.75 4.60
CA GLU A 45 5.98 10.18 4.60
C GLU A 45 4.50 10.39 4.96
N GLN A 46 4.22 11.10 6.04
CA GLN A 46 2.86 11.38 6.52
C GLN A 46 2.64 12.87 6.66
N TYR A 47 1.59 13.37 6.01
CA TYR A 47 1.14 14.76 6.07
C TYR A 47 -0.30 14.77 6.61
N ASN A 48 -0.49 15.33 7.80
CA ASN A 48 -1.81 15.48 8.41
C ASN A 48 -1.90 16.87 9.03
N THR A 49 -2.34 17.82 8.23
CA THR A 49 -2.21 19.25 8.53
C THR A 49 -3.54 19.88 8.93
N THR A 50 -4.65 19.16 8.77
CA THR A 50 -6.02 19.64 9.00
C THR A 50 -6.89 18.56 9.67
N GLY A 51 -7.83 19.00 10.53
CA GLY A 51 -8.76 18.09 11.22
C GLY A 51 -8.15 17.42 12.45
N SER A 52 -8.81 16.36 12.91
CA SER A 52 -8.45 15.61 14.12
C SER A 52 -8.17 14.13 13.88
N ASP A 53 -8.42 13.64 12.67
CA ASP A 53 -8.26 12.24 12.35
C ASP A 53 -6.78 11.87 12.29
N SER A 54 -6.47 10.59 12.30
CA SER A 54 -5.09 10.10 12.39
C SER A 54 -4.63 9.48 11.09
N ASN A 55 -3.35 9.63 10.80
CA ASN A 55 -2.66 8.84 9.80
C ASN A 55 -1.95 7.68 10.50
N LYS A 56 -2.05 6.48 9.95
CA LYS A 56 -1.45 5.28 10.52
C LYS A 56 -0.74 4.45 9.46
N ILE A 57 0.52 4.15 9.72
CA ILE A 57 1.30 3.15 8.99
C ILE A 57 1.63 2.03 9.98
N GLY A 58 1.01 0.88 9.74
CA GLY A 58 1.28 -0.39 10.35
C GLY A 58 2.19 -1.22 9.46
N PHE A 59 3.26 -1.81 9.98
CA PHE A 59 4.09 -2.70 9.17
C PHE A 59 4.67 -3.87 9.97
N HIS A 60 5.02 -4.92 9.24
CA HIS A 60 5.76 -6.08 9.72
C HIS A 60 6.66 -6.60 8.57
N MET A 61 7.98 -6.65 8.76
CA MET A 61 8.96 -6.75 7.65
C MET A 61 10.23 -7.56 8.00
N PRO A 62 10.18 -8.89 7.92
CA PRO A 62 11.35 -9.73 8.17
C PRO A 62 11.94 -10.38 6.91
N GLY A 63 11.31 -10.22 5.74
CA GLY A 63 11.93 -10.56 4.44
C GLY A 63 13.14 -9.67 4.12
N ASN A 64 13.90 -10.00 3.08
CA ASN A 64 15.11 -9.25 2.70
C ASN A 64 14.96 -8.46 1.41
N ASN A 65 15.77 -7.41 1.26
CA ASN A 65 15.87 -6.61 0.03
C ASN A 65 14.53 -6.01 -0.43
N ASN A 66 13.63 -5.67 0.50
CA ASN A 66 12.36 -5.03 0.15
C ASN A 66 12.49 -3.50 0.18
N ASP A 67 11.82 -2.83 -0.75
CA ASP A 67 11.68 -1.37 -0.79
C ASP A 67 10.22 -0.99 -0.54
N LEU A 68 9.98 -0.22 0.52
CA LEU A 68 8.66 0.28 0.88
C LEU A 68 8.68 1.80 0.84
N HIS A 69 7.86 2.40 -0.04
CA HIS A 69 7.62 3.84 -0.08
C HIS A 69 6.15 4.16 0.16
N VAL A 70 5.84 4.61 1.37
CA VAL A 70 4.48 4.97 1.78
C VAL A 70 4.33 6.48 1.93
N CYS A 71 3.27 7.00 1.35
CA CYS A 71 2.93 8.41 1.31
C CYS A 71 1.47 8.58 1.77
N GLN A 72 1.24 9.23 2.91
CA GLN A 72 -0.09 9.54 3.44
C GLN A 72 -0.29 11.06 3.52
N GLY A 73 -1.47 11.52 3.14
CA GLY A 73 -1.76 12.94 2.96
C GLY A 73 -1.13 13.58 1.72
N ALA A 74 -0.62 12.74 0.84
CA ALA A 74 -0.02 13.07 -0.44
C ALA A 74 -0.03 11.79 -1.28
N THR A 75 0.34 11.87 -2.55
CA THR A 75 0.37 10.68 -3.40
C THR A 75 1.50 10.73 -4.42
N PHE A 76 1.50 9.73 -5.29
CA PHE A 76 2.41 9.61 -6.42
C PHE A 76 1.63 9.80 -7.72
N SER A 77 2.24 10.46 -8.69
CA SER A 77 1.63 10.63 -10.01
C SER A 77 1.64 9.35 -10.86
N SER A 78 2.59 8.44 -10.58
CA SER A 78 2.77 7.15 -11.26
C SER A 78 3.65 6.21 -10.43
N SER A 79 3.74 4.94 -10.84
CA SER A 79 4.62 3.93 -10.22
C SER A 79 6.10 4.35 -10.24
N THR A 80 6.51 5.13 -11.23
CA THR A 80 7.90 5.62 -11.37
C THR A 80 8.19 6.92 -10.61
N ASP A 81 7.17 7.59 -10.08
CA ASP A 81 7.34 8.83 -9.36
C ASP A 81 8.06 8.59 -8.02
N THR A 82 9.09 9.38 -7.73
CA THR A 82 9.87 9.29 -6.49
C THR A 82 9.46 10.34 -5.47
N SER A 83 8.53 11.23 -5.82
CA SER A 83 8.15 12.37 -5.00
C SER A 83 6.77 12.14 -4.39
N CYS A 84 6.72 11.98 -3.07
CA CYS A 84 5.47 12.03 -2.33
C CYS A 84 4.97 13.48 -2.32
N SER A 85 4.00 13.80 -3.18
CA SER A 85 3.52 15.16 -3.38
C SER A 85 1.99 15.24 -3.33
N GLY A 86 1.49 16.15 -2.50
CA GLY A 86 0.07 16.42 -2.37
C GLY A 86 -0.39 17.53 -3.32
N THR A 87 -1.65 17.48 -3.72
CA THR A 87 -2.40 18.56 -4.36
C THR A 87 -2.99 19.55 -3.35
N THR A 88 -3.04 19.17 -2.07
CA THR A 88 -3.56 19.95 -0.92
C THR A 88 -2.58 20.01 0.28
N PRO A 89 -1.27 20.27 0.08
CA PRO A 89 -0.23 20.00 1.09
C PRO A 89 -0.37 20.78 2.41
N ASN A 90 -1.16 21.85 2.45
CA ASN A 90 -1.40 22.67 3.65
C ASN A 90 -2.82 22.54 4.20
N SER A 91 -3.65 21.67 3.65
CA SER A 91 -5.06 21.51 4.03
C SER A 91 -5.51 20.04 4.05
N GLU A 92 -4.56 19.14 4.28
CA GLU A 92 -4.78 17.71 4.16
C GLU A 92 -5.33 17.11 5.46
N TYR A 93 -6.42 16.35 5.33
CA TYR A 93 -7.02 15.60 6.42
C TYR A 93 -6.28 14.30 6.70
N GLY A 94 -6.37 13.83 7.95
CA GLY A 94 -6.01 12.47 8.33
C GLY A 94 -7.00 11.42 7.79
N GLY A 95 -7.11 10.27 8.46
CA GLY A 95 -8.01 9.18 8.05
C GLY A 95 -7.33 8.14 7.15
N HIS A 96 -6.02 8.29 6.93
CA HIS A 96 -5.23 7.37 6.12
C HIS A 96 -4.68 6.23 6.96
N THR A 97 -4.93 4.99 6.55
CA THR A 97 -4.38 3.79 7.20
C THR A 97 -3.79 2.85 6.17
N ILE A 98 -2.53 2.47 6.38
CA ILE A 98 -1.84 1.43 5.64
C ILE A 98 -1.36 0.38 6.64
N ASN A 99 -1.63 -0.89 6.34
CA ASN A 99 -1.13 -2.03 7.10
C ASN A 99 -0.39 -2.98 6.14
N LEU A 100 0.90 -3.20 6.35
CA LEU A 100 1.76 -4.03 5.50
C LEU A 100 2.33 -5.22 6.28
N ASP A 101 2.32 -6.43 5.71
CA ASP A 101 3.46 -7.32 5.96
C ASP A 101 4.02 -7.96 4.72
N VAL A 102 5.34 -8.08 4.71
CA VAL A 102 6.04 -8.76 3.64
C VAL A 102 7.09 -9.68 4.27
N HIS A 103 6.82 -10.97 4.24
CA HIS A 103 7.81 -12.05 4.39
C HIS A 103 8.03 -12.74 3.04
N ALA A 104 8.45 -11.95 2.07
CA ALA A 104 9.01 -12.37 0.80
C ALA A 104 10.23 -11.48 0.53
N ASN A 105 11.03 -11.80 -0.48
CA ASN A 105 12.26 -11.08 -0.79
C ASN A 105 12.14 -10.27 -2.08
N GLY A 106 12.83 -9.13 -2.12
CA GLY A 106 12.99 -8.37 -3.36
C GLY A 106 11.73 -7.66 -3.83
N ASN A 107 10.76 -7.38 -2.96
CA ASN A 107 9.53 -6.69 -3.35
C ASN A 107 9.68 -5.18 -3.29
N ASN A 108 9.02 -4.50 -4.23
CA ASN A 108 8.86 -3.05 -4.24
C ASN A 108 7.40 -2.71 -3.97
N VAL A 109 7.14 -1.93 -2.93
CA VAL A 109 5.79 -1.53 -2.52
C VAL A 109 5.71 -0.03 -2.43
N LYS A 110 4.90 0.59 -3.29
CA LYS A 110 4.66 2.03 -3.30
C LYS A 110 3.17 2.32 -3.13
N ILE A 111 2.83 3.09 -2.09
CA ILE A 111 1.44 3.37 -1.73
C ILE A 111 1.24 4.86 -1.43
N GLY A 112 0.31 5.50 -2.13
CA GLY A 112 -0.11 6.88 -1.90
C GLY A 112 -1.56 6.99 -1.45
N GLN A 113 -1.84 7.71 -0.36
CA GLN A 113 -3.18 8.02 0.12
C GLN A 113 -3.34 9.53 0.29
N GLU A 114 -4.30 10.13 -0.42
CA GLU A 114 -4.50 11.59 -0.41
C GLU A 114 -5.99 11.91 -0.50
N THR A 115 -6.53 12.63 0.48
CA THR A 115 -7.87 13.21 0.37
C THR A 115 -7.89 14.33 -0.67
N GLY A 116 -9.09 14.76 -1.10
CA GLY A 116 -9.22 15.97 -1.92
C GLY A 116 -9.42 17.20 -1.04
N THR A 117 -10.50 17.93 -1.29
CA THR A 117 -10.90 19.10 -0.50
C THR A 117 -11.75 18.75 0.74
N GLY A 118 -12.11 17.48 0.92
CA GLY A 118 -12.94 16.97 2.00
C GLY A 118 -12.26 15.88 2.81
N ASN A 119 -12.78 15.63 4.01
CA ASN A 119 -12.29 14.59 4.90
C ASN A 119 -12.84 13.22 4.47
N ALA A 120 -11.96 12.23 4.26
CA ALA A 120 -12.32 10.88 3.82
C ALA A 120 -11.33 9.85 4.33
N ASP A 121 -11.83 8.66 4.68
CA ASP A 121 -10.99 7.57 5.16
C ASP A 121 -10.43 6.76 4.00
N HIS A 122 -9.12 6.61 3.94
CA HIS A 122 -8.44 5.72 2.99
C HIS A 122 -7.75 4.60 3.74
N TYR A 123 -8.02 3.37 3.32
CA TYR A 123 -7.51 2.18 3.96
C TYR A 123 -6.90 1.23 2.94
N ALA A 124 -5.66 0.82 3.18
CA ALA A 124 -5.01 -0.24 2.44
C ALA A 124 -4.41 -1.28 3.41
N GLN A 125 -4.61 -2.57 3.13
CA GLN A 125 -3.91 -3.67 3.79
C GLN A 125 -3.31 -4.59 2.73
N ILE A 126 -1.98 -4.76 2.72
CA ILE A 126 -1.28 -5.57 1.71
C ILE A 126 -0.36 -6.59 2.40
N TYR A 127 -0.35 -7.85 1.97
CA TYR A 127 0.40 -8.89 2.68
C TYR A 127 1.01 -10.00 1.80
N TYR A 128 2.34 -10.11 1.68
CA TYR A 128 3.03 -11.17 0.88
C TYR A 128 3.98 -12.03 1.74
N TYR A 129 3.67 -13.32 1.92
CA TYR A 129 4.47 -14.33 2.66
C TYR A 129 4.30 -15.67 1.92
N ASN A 130 4.80 -15.97 0.72
CA ASN A 130 6.13 -15.78 0.12
C ASN A 130 5.98 -15.54 -1.41
N GLY A 131 5.51 -14.38 -1.83
CA GLY A 131 5.58 -13.95 -3.23
C GLY A 131 6.77 -13.03 -3.44
N ASP A 132 7.85 -13.52 -4.04
CA ASP A 132 9.11 -12.79 -4.21
C ASP A 132 9.10 -11.92 -5.48
N ASN A 133 9.89 -10.84 -5.48
CA ASN A 133 10.15 -10.01 -6.66
C ASN A 133 8.89 -9.39 -7.30
N ASN A 134 7.89 -9.00 -6.50
CA ASN A 134 6.72 -8.29 -7.00
C ASN A 134 6.92 -6.77 -6.96
N ASP A 135 6.32 -6.08 -7.93
CA ASP A 135 6.22 -4.64 -7.99
C ASP A 135 4.76 -4.22 -7.75
N THR A 136 4.50 -3.53 -6.65
CA THR A 136 3.15 -3.13 -6.25
C THR A 136 3.04 -1.62 -6.15
N PHE A 137 2.14 -1.04 -6.93
CA PHE A 137 1.80 0.38 -6.90
C PHE A 137 0.32 0.60 -6.61
N ILE A 138 0.02 1.34 -5.54
CA ILE A 138 -1.35 1.60 -5.10
C ILE A 138 -1.54 3.10 -4.88
N THR A 139 -2.63 3.65 -5.41
CA THR A 139 -3.08 5.00 -5.08
C THR A 139 -4.54 5.02 -4.65
N GLN A 140 -4.82 5.75 -3.57
CA GLN A 140 -6.16 6.06 -3.08
C GLN A 140 -6.31 7.58 -3.00
N LYS A 141 -7.14 8.15 -3.87
CA LYS A 141 -7.30 9.60 -4.02
C LYS A 141 -8.75 10.05 -4.06
N GLY A 142 -9.08 11.15 -3.40
CA GLY A 142 -10.37 11.84 -3.52
C GLY A 142 -11.16 11.93 -2.21
N ASN A 143 -12.43 12.34 -2.30
CA ASN A 143 -13.21 12.80 -1.14
C ASN A 143 -14.20 11.79 -0.56
N ALA A 144 -14.10 10.53 -0.93
CA ALA A 144 -14.94 9.46 -0.39
C ALA A 144 -14.11 8.23 -0.09
N ASN A 145 -14.60 7.40 0.82
CA ASN A 145 -13.83 6.31 1.37
C ASN A 145 -13.23 5.39 0.29
N LYS A 146 -11.97 5.03 0.50
CA LYS A 146 -11.23 4.11 -0.35
C LYS A 146 -10.78 2.95 0.52
N ASP A 147 -10.99 1.75 0.03
CA ASP A 147 -10.71 0.53 0.78
C ASP A 147 -10.05 -0.47 -0.17
N LEU A 148 -8.88 -0.97 0.20
CA LEU A 148 -8.23 -2.08 -0.48
C LEU A 148 -7.63 -3.04 0.53
N ARG A 149 -7.98 -4.33 0.43
CA ARG A 149 -7.22 -5.42 1.05
C ARG A 149 -6.71 -6.37 -0.02
N MET A 150 -5.41 -6.64 -0.09
CA MET A 150 -4.80 -7.50 -1.12
C MET A 150 -3.73 -8.45 -0.53
N ASP A 151 -3.80 -9.75 -0.84
CA ASP A 151 -2.81 -10.77 -0.41
C ASP A 151 -2.22 -11.46 -1.66
N ILE A 152 -0.89 -11.48 -1.86
CA ILE A 152 -0.26 -12.07 -3.07
C ILE A 152 0.88 -13.01 -2.68
N ARG A 153 0.84 -14.22 -3.23
CA ARG A 153 1.86 -15.28 -3.02
C ARG A 153 2.18 -15.96 -4.35
N THR A 154 2.47 -15.14 -5.35
CA THR A 154 3.09 -15.51 -6.62
C THR A 154 4.34 -14.67 -6.79
N ASP A 155 5.35 -15.19 -7.51
CA ASP A 155 6.61 -14.48 -7.72
C ASP A 155 6.61 -13.68 -9.03
N GLY A 156 7.14 -12.46 -9.02
CA GLY A 156 7.46 -11.72 -10.24
C GLY A 156 6.31 -11.01 -10.93
N GLY A 157 5.19 -10.72 -10.24
CA GLY A 157 4.06 -10.01 -10.85
C GLY A 157 4.11 -8.50 -10.66
N GLU A 158 3.47 -7.78 -11.56
CA GLU A 158 3.25 -6.33 -11.46
C GLU A 158 1.79 -6.02 -11.07
N GLN A 159 1.57 -5.28 -9.99
CA GLN A 159 0.24 -4.89 -9.55
C GLN A 159 0.09 -3.39 -9.45
N GLU A 160 -0.82 -2.84 -10.24
CA GLU A 160 -1.19 -1.44 -10.23
C GLU A 160 -2.67 -1.28 -9.87
N VAL A 161 -2.95 -0.61 -8.75
CA VAL A 161 -4.31 -0.33 -8.29
C VAL A 161 -4.50 1.16 -8.06
N MET A 162 -5.47 1.75 -8.75
CA MET A 162 -5.84 3.16 -8.58
C MET A 162 -7.31 3.26 -8.18
N GLN A 163 -7.58 3.78 -6.99
CA GLN A 163 -8.93 4.15 -6.56
C GLN A 163 -9.01 5.67 -6.45
N LYS A 164 -9.68 6.34 -7.41
CA LYS A 164 -9.66 7.81 -7.53
C LYS A 164 -11.04 8.45 -7.70
N GLY A 165 -11.18 9.70 -7.27
CA GLY A 165 -12.42 10.48 -7.42
C GLY A 165 -13.30 10.44 -6.16
N ASP A 166 -14.51 10.97 -6.26
CA ASP A 166 -15.34 11.25 -5.09
C ASP A 166 -16.39 10.17 -4.80
N GLY A 167 -16.36 9.06 -5.53
CA GLY A 167 -17.13 7.85 -5.22
C GLY A 167 -16.43 6.97 -4.19
N ALA A 168 -17.19 6.29 -3.33
CA ALA A 168 -16.60 5.28 -2.45
C ALA A 168 -16.13 4.06 -3.26
N HIS A 169 -14.90 3.59 -3.05
CA HIS A 169 -14.34 2.48 -3.84
C HIS A 169 -13.80 1.40 -2.92
N THR A 170 -14.21 0.16 -3.16
CA THR A 170 -13.73 -1.02 -2.42
C THR A 170 -13.16 -2.05 -3.38
N ALA A 171 -12.04 -2.63 -3.00
CA ALA A 171 -11.41 -3.71 -3.73
C ALA A 171 -10.91 -4.81 -2.76
N VAL A 172 -11.19 -6.06 -3.09
CA VAL A 172 -10.65 -7.23 -2.38
C VAL A 172 -9.98 -8.15 -3.37
N VAL A 173 -8.65 -8.25 -3.32
CA VAL A 173 -7.84 -8.93 -4.34
C VAL A 173 -7.02 -10.04 -3.69
N ASN A 174 -7.06 -11.25 -4.24
CA ASN A 174 -6.14 -12.31 -3.86
C ASN A 174 -5.52 -12.93 -5.11
N LEU A 175 -4.20 -12.91 -5.21
CA LEU A 175 -3.47 -13.51 -6.34
C LEU A 175 -2.63 -14.68 -5.85
N TYR A 176 -2.88 -15.84 -6.45
CA TYR A 176 -2.26 -17.11 -6.13
C TYR A 176 -1.81 -17.83 -7.40
N GLY A 177 -1.05 -18.91 -7.23
CA GLY A 177 -0.68 -19.79 -8.32
C GLY A 177 0.81 -20.13 -8.33
N SER A 178 1.20 -20.88 -9.35
CA SER A 178 2.60 -21.27 -9.58
C SER A 178 3.35 -20.27 -10.47
N TYR A 179 2.64 -19.28 -11.01
CA TYR A 179 3.14 -18.26 -11.93
C TYR A 179 2.56 -16.90 -11.57
N HIS A 180 3.24 -15.83 -11.99
CA HIS A 180 2.84 -14.45 -11.69
C HIS A 180 1.45 -14.09 -12.21
N THR A 181 0.87 -13.06 -11.61
CA THR A 181 -0.27 -12.35 -12.17
C THR A 181 0.03 -10.86 -12.22
N ASP A 182 -0.09 -10.30 -13.41
CA ASP A 182 -0.10 -8.86 -13.62
C ASP A 182 -1.52 -8.34 -13.46
N LEU A 183 -1.70 -7.33 -12.61
CA LEU A 183 -2.99 -6.74 -12.31
C LEU A 183 -2.97 -5.24 -12.60
N SER A 184 -3.91 -4.78 -13.41
CA SER A 184 -4.27 -3.36 -13.50
C SER A 184 -5.73 -3.19 -13.08
N LEU A 185 -5.95 -2.48 -11.97
CA LEU A 185 -7.29 -2.19 -11.46
C LEU A 185 -7.45 -0.68 -11.27
N THR A 186 -8.37 -0.08 -12.02
CA THR A 186 -8.78 1.32 -11.82
C THR A 186 -10.25 1.37 -11.39
N GLN A 187 -10.51 1.98 -10.24
CA GLN A 187 -11.84 2.40 -9.80
C GLN A 187 -11.87 3.93 -9.80
N GLN A 188 -12.74 4.53 -10.60
CA GLN A 188 -12.75 5.97 -10.80
C GLN A 188 -14.13 6.61 -10.87
N GLY A 189 -14.20 7.88 -10.48
CA GLY A 189 -15.37 8.73 -10.67
C GLY A 189 -16.13 8.98 -9.37
N ASN A 190 -17.39 9.41 -9.50
CA ASN A 190 -18.19 9.89 -8.36
C ASN A 190 -19.22 8.88 -7.86
N THR A 191 -19.33 7.73 -8.51
CA THR A 191 -20.24 6.66 -8.12
C THR A 191 -19.50 5.61 -7.32
N ALA A 192 -20.18 5.02 -6.34
CA ALA A 192 -19.58 3.95 -5.56
C ALA A 192 -19.27 2.73 -6.43
N GLN A 193 -18.12 2.12 -6.23
CA GLN A 193 -17.66 0.94 -6.98
C GLN A 193 -17.12 -0.10 -6.04
N SER A 194 -17.34 -1.35 -6.41
CA SER A 194 -16.84 -2.49 -5.68
C SER A 194 -16.36 -3.53 -6.66
N TYR A 195 -15.20 -4.11 -6.35
CA TYR A 195 -14.63 -5.22 -7.09
C TYR A 195 -14.02 -6.23 -6.13
N SER A 196 -14.15 -7.51 -6.47
CA SER A 196 -13.43 -8.57 -5.78
C SER A 196 -13.00 -9.63 -6.77
N ILE A 197 -11.76 -10.09 -6.64
CA ILE A 197 -11.21 -11.17 -7.43
C ILE A 197 -10.34 -12.09 -6.58
N THR A 198 -10.42 -13.38 -6.89
CA THR A 198 -9.40 -14.37 -6.54
C THR A 198 -8.90 -14.98 -7.84
N GLN A 199 -7.60 -14.82 -8.11
CA GLN A 199 -6.96 -15.35 -9.30
C GLN A 199 -5.98 -16.45 -8.90
N THR A 200 -6.03 -17.58 -9.62
CA THR A 200 -5.05 -18.66 -9.48
C THR A 200 -4.37 -18.90 -10.82
N CYS A 201 -3.14 -18.43 -11.00
CA CYS A 201 -2.41 -18.59 -12.25
C CYS A 201 -1.65 -19.92 -12.35
N GLN A 202 -1.90 -20.67 -13.43
CA GLN A 202 -1.26 -21.97 -13.70
C GLN A 202 -0.58 -22.02 -15.08
N THR A 203 -0.49 -20.88 -15.76
CA THR A 203 0.09 -20.76 -17.10
C THR A 203 1.54 -20.34 -17.01
N SER A 204 2.44 -21.03 -17.72
CA SER A 204 3.89 -20.76 -17.65
C SER A 204 4.35 -19.39 -18.13
N GLY A 205 3.47 -18.66 -18.81
CA GLY A 205 3.68 -17.26 -19.22
C GLY A 205 3.08 -16.23 -18.28
N GLY A 206 2.51 -16.64 -17.14
CA GLY A 206 1.77 -15.74 -16.24
C GLY A 206 0.33 -15.49 -16.67
N CYS A 207 -0.35 -14.66 -15.89
CA CYS A 207 -1.73 -14.25 -16.10
C CYS A 207 -1.83 -12.72 -16.08
N GLY A 208 -2.73 -12.16 -16.88
CA GLY A 208 -2.99 -10.72 -16.90
C GLY A 208 -4.45 -10.42 -16.59
N ILE A 209 -4.71 -9.47 -15.70
CA ILE A 209 -6.03 -8.97 -15.36
C ILE A 209 -6.02 -7.45 -15.52
N SER A 210 -6.97 -6.92 -16.29
CA SER A 210 -7.17 -5.48 -16.42
C SER A 210 -8.66 -5.15 -16.22
N LEU A 211 -8.94 -4.23 -15.32
CA LEU A 211 -10.30 -3.75 -15.05
C LEU A 211 -10.31 -2.23 -14.82
N THR A 212 -11.27 -1.56 -15.46
CA THR A 212 -11.62 -0.18 -15.16
C THR A 212 -13.11 -0.09 -14.81
N GLN A 213 -13.44 0.41 -13.63
CA GLN A 213 -14.80 0.73 -13.21
C GLN A 213 -15.00 2.24 -13.17
N GLY A 214 -16.08 2.70 -13.80
CA GLY A 214 -16.52 4.10 -13.81
C GLY A 214 -15.81 5.04 -14.77
N ASN A 215 -16.26 6.29 -14.73
CA ASN A 215 -15.91 7.39 -15.63
C ASN A 215 -15.60 8.66 -14.83
#